data_AF-A0A2E6GYH3-F1
#
_entry.id   AF-A0A2E6GYH3-F1
#
_cell.length_a   1.000
_cell.length_b   1.000
_cell.length_c   1.000
_cell.angle_alpha   90.00
_cell.angle_beta   90.00
_cell.angle_gamma   90.00
#
_symmetry.space_group_name_H-M   'P 1'
#
loop_
_entity.id
_entity.type
_entity.pdbx_description
1 polymer ?
#
loop_
_entity_poly.entity_id
_entity_poly.type
_entity_poly.pdbx_seq_one_letter_code
_entity_poly.pdbx_strand_id
1 'polypeptide(L)'
;MLILKPKSGHAGDTFRELLDLWSESGYCTLQETDGSFCWVEKEGGTLLYDYPRVDDRKIPTFSKALFANTVPKGDLIKPWIFWARSPRLLEKRIKEGVPSISDRKVSSIFLGKVENGIQGANRTNLNWEDYTEEFSMPILIGDSVNWPYSKQEYLDKIASSKFGLCLPGYGPKCNREIEYMGLGVVPIITPGVDLTYHEPPAEGVHYLKVSTASQIPEKISSIADDQWTKMSLNCRDWYKRNCAPEGSFNLTKKLIS
;
A
#
# COMPACT_ATOMS: atom_id res chain seq x y z
N MET A 1 -18.07 -17.28 -0.72
CA MET A 1 -17.56 -16.55 -1.90
C MET A 1 -16.41 -17.35 -2.44
N LEU A 2 -16.51 -17.81 -3.68
CA LEU A 2 -15.43 -18.50 -4.37
C LEU A 2 -14.54 -17.45 -5.03
N ILE A 3 -13.22 -17.55 -4.85
CA ILE A 3 -12.24 -16.71 -5.55
C ILE A 3 -11.33 -17.62 -6.37
N LEU A 4 -11.27 -17.35 -7.67
CA LEU A 4 -10.30 -17.94 -8.57
C LEU A 4 -8.98 -17.19 -8.41
N LYS A 5 -7.94 -17.88 -7.97
CA LYS A 5 -6.61 -17.33 -7.72
C LYS A 5 -5.61 -17.95 -8.70
N PRO A 6 -4.88 -17.14 -9.48
CA PRO A 6 -3.80 -17.65 -10.33
C PRO A 6 -2.72 -18.40 -9.55
N LYS A 7 -2.23 -19.52 -10.12
CA LYS A 7 -1.06 -20.26 -9.58
C LYS A 7 0.25 -19.51 -9.69
N SER A 8 0.40 -18.73 -10.77
CA SER A 8 1.65 -18.06 -11.14
C SER A 8 1.50 -16.54 -11.16
N GLY A 9 2.62 -15.83 -10.93
CA GLY A 9 2.65 -14.38 -10.71
C GLY A 9 2.38 -14.03 -9.25
N HIS A 10 3.28 -13.28 -8.60
CA HIS A 10 3.14 -12.80 -7.21
C HIS A 10 2.64 -13.87 -6.19
N ALA A 11 2.96 -15.15 -6.41
CA ALA A 11 2.57 -16.20 -5.48
C ALA A 11 3.38 -16.02 -4.18
N GLY A 12 2.68 -15.78 -3.06
CA GLY A 12 3.30 -15.60 -1.74
C GLY A 12 3.68 -14.17 -1.37
N ASP A 13 3.23 -13.14 -2.10
CA ASP A 13 3.31 -11.75 -1.64
C ASP A 13 2.10 -10.91 -2.09
N THR A 14 2.02 -9.67 -1.60
CA THR A 14 1.04 -8.66 -2.04
C THR A 14 -0.43 -9.13 -1.91
N PHE A 15 -1.29 -8.84 -2.90
CA PHE A 15 -2.71 -9.19 -2.84
C PHE A 15 -2.95 -10.69 -2.76
N ARG A 16 -2.09 -11.47 -3.40
CA ARG A 16 -2.28 -12.92 -3.50
C ARG A 16 -1.98 -13.60 -2.16
N GLU A 17 -1.08 -13.04 -1.34
CA GLU A 17 -0.95 -13.42 0.07
C GLU A 17 -2.15 -12.95 0.91
N LEU A 18 -2.73 -11.78 0.62
CA LEU A 18 -3.96 -11.33 1.30
C LEU A 18 -5.15 -12.27 1.06
N LEU A 19 -5.28 -12.80 -0.16
CA LEU A 19 -6.27 -13.84 -0.48
C LEU A 19 -6.08 -15.11 0.36
N ASP A 20 -4.84 -15.54 0.60
CA ASP A 20 -4.56 -16.68 1.46
C ASP A 20 -5.03 -16.41 2.89
N LEU A 21 -4.75 -15.21 3.41
CA LEU A 21 -5.25 -14.80 4.73
C LEU A 21 -6.77 -14.79 4.80
N TRP A 22 -7.48 -14.38 3.74
CA TRP A 22 -8.94 -14.45 3.69
C TRP A 22 -9.44 -15.90 3.74
N SER A 23 -8.81 -16.80 2.98
CA SER A 23 -9.18 -18.20 2.95
C SER A 23 -8.91 -18.91 4.27
N GLU A 24 -7.73 -18.68 4.86
CA GLU A 24 -7.33 -19.22 6.17
C GLU A 24 -8.26 -18.74 7.29
N SER A 25 -8.79 -17.53 7.17
CA SER A 25 -9.77 -16.96 8.13
C SER A 25 -11.20 -17.44 7.87
N GLY A 26 -11.43 -18.30 6.87
CA GLY A 26 -12.75 -18.83 6.53
C GLY A 26 -13.67 -17.83 5.81
N TYR A 27 -13.13 -16.72 5.30
CA TYR A 27 -13.92 -15.68 4.63
C TYR A 27 -14.31 -16.06 3.20
N CYS A 28 -13.43 -16.77 2.50
CA CYS A 28 -13.66 -17.25 1.14
C CYS A 28 -13.09 -18.65 0.93
N THR A 29 -13.45 -19.26 -0.20
CA THR A 29 -12.80 -20.45 -0.72
C THR A 29 -11.93 -20.04 -1.89
N LEU A 30 -10.67 -20.46 -1.90
CA LEU A 30 -9.78 -20.27 -3.05
C LEU A 30 -9.80 -21.50 -3.95
N GLN A 31 -9.88 -21.26 -5.25
CA GLN A 31 -9.63 -22.26 -6.26
C GLN A 31 -8.51 -21.77 -7.17
N GLU A 32 -7.46 -22.57 -7.29
CA GLU A 32 -6.35 -22.24 -8.15
C GLU A 32 -6.72 -22.34 -9.63
N THR A 33 -6.20 -21.42 -10.43
CA THR A 33 -6.40 -21.39 -11.88
C THR A 33 -5.09 -21.15 -12.63
N ASP A 34 -5.02 -21.60 -13.88
CA ASP A 34 -3.87 -21.33 -14.76
C ASP A 34 -3.95 -19.95 -15.43
N GLY A 35 -5.07 -19.22 -15.27
CA GLY A 35 -5.24 -17.84 -15.71
C GLY A 35 -4.37 -16.85 -14.94
N SER A 36 -4.33 -15.58 -15.40
CA SER A 36 -3.46 -14.54 -14.80
C SER A 36 -4.18 -13.60 -13.83
N PHE A 37 -5.51 -13.62 -13.77
CA PHE A 37 -6.31 -12.66 -13.03
C PHE A 37 -7.08 -13.32 -11.88
N CYS A 38 -7.33 -12.55 -10.82
CA CYS A 38 -8.18 -12.97 -9.72
C CYS A 38 -9.65 -12.69 -10.05
N TRP A 39 -10.53 -13.67 -9.87
CA TRP A 39 -11.96 -13.55 -10.17
C TRP A 39 -12.83 -13.98 -9.00
N VAL A 40 -14.00 -13.38 -8.87
CA VAL A 40 -15.05 -13.86 -7.96
C VAL A 40 -16.03 -14.75 -8.73
N GLU A 41 -16.29 -15.93 -8.17
CA GLU A 41 -17.15 -17.03 -8.67
C GLU A 41 -16.70 -17.68 -9.99
N LYS A 42 -16.44 -16.90 -11.05
CA LYS A 42 -16.03 -17.42 -12.36
C LYS A 42 -15.21 -16.42 -13.16
N GLU A 43 -14.42 -16.93 -14.10
CA GLU A 43 -13.77 -16.07 -15.11
C GLU A 43 -14.82 -15.29 -15.92
N GLY A 44 -14.52 -14.02 -16.20
CA GLY A 44 -15.46 -13.08 -16.84
C GLY A 44 -16.56 -12.54 -15.89
N GLY A 45 -16.57 -12.96 -14.62
CA GLY A 45 -17.43 -12.41 -13.57
C GLY A 45 -16.91 -11.09 -13.01
N THR A 46 -16.79 -11.01 -11.68
CA THR A 46 -16.17 -9.83 -11.04
C THR A 46 -14.66 -9.98 -11.02
N LEU A 47 -13.97 -9.09 -11.71
CA LEU A 47 -12.51 -9.00 -11.75
C LEU A 47 -11.98 -8.29 -10.50
N LEU A 48 -11.04 -8.93 -9.81
CA LEU A 48 -10.25 -8.32 -8.73
C LEU A 48 -8.89 -7.94 -9.32
N TYR A 49 -8.77 -6.72 -9.85
CA TYR A 49 -7.60 -6.30 -10.62
C TYR A 49 -6.45 -5.89 -9.70
N ASP A 50 -5.44 -6.77 -9.57
CA ASP A 50 -4.32 -6.63 -8.65
C ASP A 50 -3.03 -6.06 -9.26
N TYR A 51 -3.04 -5.78 -10.57
CA TYR A 51 -1.85 -5.29 -11.25
C TYR A 51 -1.63 -3.78 -11.09
N PRO A 52 -0.37 -3.31 -11.11
CA PRO A 52 -0.06 -1.91 -10.84
C PRO A 52 -0.58 -0.93 -11.91
N ARG A 53 -0.69 -1.38 -13.16
CA ARG A 53 -1.05 -0.55 -14.32
C ARG A 53 -2.06 -1.29 -15.20
N VAL A 54 -2.73 -0.54 -16.08
CA VAL A 54 -3.72 -1.06 -17.04
C VAL A 54 -3.18 -1.16 -18.47
N ASP A 55 -2.03 -0.56 -18.73
CA ASP A 55 -1.38 -0.49 -20.04
C ASP A 55 -0.26 -1.53 -20.22
N ASP A 56 0.08 -2.27 -19.16
CA ASP A 56 1.14 -3.29 -19.20
C ASP A 56 0.63 -4.67 -19.65
N ARG A 57 -0.70 -4.84 -19.76
CA ARG A 57 -1.34 -6.11 -20.13
C ARG A 57 -2.73 -5.89 -20.72
N LYS A 58 -3.19 -6.87 -21.50
CA LYS A 58 -4.57 -6.91 -21.99
C LYS A 58 -5.52 -7.27 -20.85
N ILE A 59 -6.43 -6.36 -20.53
CA ILE A 59 -7.49 -6.60 -19.54
C ILE A 59 -8.58 -7.47 -20.19
N PRO A 60 -8.99 -8.58 -19.55
CA PRO A 60 -10.05 -9.44 -20.05
C PRO A 60 -11.42 -8.78 -19.93
N THR A 61 -12.41 -9.27 -20.67
CA THR A 61 -13.81 -8.85 -20.48
C THR A 61 -14.31 -9.28 -19.10
N PHE A 62 -15.06 -8.42 -18.43
CA PHE A 62 -15.62 -8.65 -17.10
C PHE A 62 -17.06 -8.11 -17.02
N SER A 63 -17.86 -8.62 -16.09
CA SER A 63 -19.18 -8.06 -15.77
C SER A 63 -19.12 -6.94 -14.74
N LYS A 64 -18.09 -6.94 -13.89
CA LYS A 64 -17.76 -5.91 -12.89
C LYS A 64 -16.27 -5.97 -12.62
N ALA A 65 -15.65 -4.87 -12.22
CA ALA A 65 -14.24 -4.88 -11.85
C ALA A 65 -13.92 -3.94 -10.70
N LEU A 66 -13.10 -4.43 -9.78
CA LEU A 66 -12.54 -3.67 -8.68
C LEU A 66 -11.05 -3.44 -8.97
N PHE A 67 -10.65 -2.17 -9.14
CA PHE A 67 -9.28 -1.79 -9.49
C PHE A 67 -8.54 -1.21 -8.29
N ALA A 68 -7.39 -1.79 -7.96
CA ALA A 68 -6.63 -1.44 -6.77
C ALA A 68 -5.66 -0.27 -6.98
N ASN A 69 -4.86 -0.31 -8.06
CA ASN A 69 -3.79 0.67 -8.30
C ASN A 69 -4.24 1.74 -9.31
N THR A 70 -4.00 1.55 -10.62
CA THR A 70 -4.58 2.43 -11.65
C THR A 70 -6.05 2.12 -11.87
N VAL A 71 -6.93 3.12 -11.69
CA VAL A 71 -8.39 2.97 -11.86
C VAL A 71 -8.85 3.62 -13.17
N PRO A 72 -9.21 2.85 -14.21
CA PRO A 72 -9.77 3.40 -15.44
C PRO A 72 -11.20 3.92 -15.24
N LYS A 73 -11.67 4.76 -16.17
CA LYS A 73 -13.07 5.21 -16.19
C LYS A 73 -13.98 4.11 -16.77
N GLY A 74 -15.15 3.93 -16.18
CA GLY A 74 -16.23 3.10 -16.74
C GLY A 74 -17.25 2.71 -15.69
N ASP A 75 -18.49 2.46 -16.13
CA ASP A 75 -19.63 2.24 -15.22
C ASP A 75 -19.54 0.91 -14.44
N LEU A 76 -18.83 -0.07 -15.00
CA LEU A 76 -18.61 -1.38 -14.37
C LEU A 76 -17.36 -1.41 -13.48
N ILE A 77 -16.63 -0.30 -13.40
CA ILE A 77 -15.34 -0.20 -12.72
C ILE A 77 -15.53 0.59 -11.43
N LYS A 78 -14.99 0.06 -10.33
CA LYS A 78 -14.93 0.77 -9.05
C LYS A 78 -13.48 0.84 -8.54
N PRO A 79 -13.06 1.98 -7.97
CA PRO A 79 -11.92 2.01 -7.06
C PRO A 79 -12.09 0.97 -5.95
N TRP A 80 -10.98 0.41 -5.51
CA TRP A 80 -10.99 -0.66 -4.52
C TRP A 80 -10.06 -0.37 -3.34
N ILE A 81 -9.49 -1.43 -2.77
CA ILE A 81 -8.51 -1.43 -1.69
C ILE A 81 -7.09 -1.48 -2.25
N PHE A 82 -6.12 -1.44 -1.35
CA PHE A 82 -4.74 -1.84 -1.63
C PHE A 82 -4.15 -2.59 -0.42
N TRP A 83 -2.93 -3.08 -0.54
CA TRP A 83 -2.33 -4.02 0.42
C TRP A 83 -0.85 -3.70 0.69
N ALA A 84 -0.34 -4.24 1.79
CA ALA A 84 1.08 -4.25 2.11
C ALA A 84 1.88 -5.19 1.18
N ARG A 85 3.21 -5.08 1.15
CA ARG A 85 4.03 -5.98 0.33
C ARG A 85 4.00 -7.40 0.87
N SER A 86 3.95 -7.55 2.19
CA SER A 86 3.79 -8.85 2.87
C SER A 86 2.72 -8.74 3.95
N PRO A 87 1.42 -8.83 3.59
CA PRO A 87 0.29 -8.70 4.52
C PRO A 87 0.43 -9.52 5.81
N ARG A 88 0.91 -10.78 5.72
CA ARG A 88 1.05 -11.64 6.90
C ARG A 88 2.08 -11.10 7.89
N LEU A 89 3.20 -10.59 7.38
CA LEU A 89 4.25 -10.03 8.21
C LEU A 89 3.81 -8.70 8.83
N LEU A 90 3.11 -7.85 8.08
CA LEU A 90 2.54 -6.61 8.62
C LEU A 90 1.55 -6.92 9.76
N GLU A 91 0.62 -7.86 9.57
CA GLU A 91 -0.33 -8.26 10.61
C GLU A 91 0.36 -8.81 11.86
N LYS A 92 1.40 -9.64 11.68
CA LYS A 92 2.22 -10.11 12.80
C LYS A 92 2.86 -8.94 13.53
N ARG A 93 3.47 -8.00 12.81
CA ARG A 93 4.14 -6.84 13.40
C ARG A 93 3.17 -5.90 14.13
N ILE A 94 1.96 -5.72 13.63
CA ILE A 94 0.91 -4.92 14.29
C ILE A 94 0.50 -5.58 15.62
N LYS A 95 0.41 -6.91 15.67
CA LYS A 95 0.05 -7.67 16.88
C LYS A 95 1.12 -7.59 17.99
N GLU A 96 2.38 -7.37 17.61
CA GLU A 96 3.48 -7.12 18.57
C GLU A 96 3.36 -5.75 19.26
N GLY A 97 2.48 -4.88 18.77
CA GLY A 97 2.21 -3.56 19.33
C GLY A 97 2.75 -2.43 18.45
N VAL A 98 1.98 -1.34 18.38
CA VAL A 98 2.33 -0.15 17.60
C VAL A 98 2.86 0.93 18.56
N PRO A 99 4.08 1.46 18.34
CA PRO A 99 4.67 2.45 19.24
C PRO A 99 3.84 3.74 19.35
N SER A 100 3.84 4.32 20.55
CA SER A 100 3.30 5.66 20.79
C SER A 100 4.21 6.73 20.17
N ILE A 101 3.77 7.99 20.16
CA ILE A 101 4.58 9.08 19.59
C ILE A 101 5.92 9.28 20.32
N SER A 102 5.96 9.09 21.65
CA SER A 102 7.17 9.26 22.45
C SER A 102 8.19 8.15 22.21
N ASP A 103 7.74 6.99 21.75
CA ASP A 103 8.60 5.84 21.45
C ASP A 103 9.16 5.88 20.02
N ARG A 104 8.68 6.81 19.18
CA ARG A 104 9.11 7.00 17.79
C ARG A 104 10.26 7.99 17.73
N LYS A 105 11.45 7.46 17.47
CA LYS A 105 12.72 8.19 17.49
C LYS A 105 13.04 8.90 16.19
N VAL A 106 12.44 8.45 15.07
CA VAL A 106 12.67 9.02 13.74
C VAL A 106 11.52 9.94 13.39
N SER A 107 11.79 11.18 13.01
CA SER A 107 10.75 12.13 12.62
C SER A 107 10.11 11.74 11.29
N SER A 108 10.92 11.49 10.25
CA SER A 108 10.44 11.15 8.92
C SER A 108 11.31 10.08 8.25
N ILE A 109 10.69 9.11 7.57
CA ILE A 109 11.41 8.01 6.93
C ILE A 109 11.00 7.78 5.47
N PHE A 110 11.94 7.37 4.63
CA PHE A 110 11.71 6.74 3.34
C PHE A 110 12.63 5.54 3.16
N LEU A 111 12.07 4.33 3.04
CA LEU A 111 12.82 3.13 2.68
C LEU A 111 12.26 2.55 1.39
N GLY A 112 13.02 2.62 0.31
CA GLY A 112 12.57 2.21 -1.02
C GLY A 112 13.67 1.73 -1.92
N LYS A 113 13.32 1.48 -3.18
CA LYS A 113 14.26 1.07 -4.23
C LYS A 113 13.84 1.58 -5.60
N VAL A 114 14.79 1.80 -6.49
CA VAL A 114 14.52 2.01 -7.91
C VAL A 114 14.88 0.72 -8.65
N GLU A 115 13.88 0.06 -9.24
CA GLU A 115 14.02 -1.21 -9.99
C GLU A 115 13.89 -1.01 -11.49
N ASN A 116 13.32 0.11 -11.93
CA ASN A 116 13.08 0.39 -13.35
C ASN A 116 13.07 1.89 -13.62
N GLY A 117 13.16 2.26 -14.90
CA GLY A 117 13.23 3.65 -15.32
C GLY A 117 12.02 4.50 -14.92
N ILE A 118 10.83 3.92 -14.84
CA ILE A 118 9.61 4.62 -14.40
C ILE A 118 9.72 5.01 -12.91
N GLN A 119 10.12 4.06 -12.06
CA GLN A 119 10.35 4.33 -10.64
C GLN A 119 11.48 5.34 -10.44
N GLY A 120 12.55 5.25 -11.25
CA GLY A 120 13.65 6.20 -11.20
C GLY A 120 13.18 7.62 -11.48
N ALA A 121 12.50 7.83 -12.61
CA ALA A 121 11.97 9.13 -13.00
C ALA A 121 11.03 9.73 -11.95
N ASN A 122 10.18 8.92 -11.31
CA ASN A 122 9.24 9.37 -10.30
C ASN A 122 9.89 9.74 -8.95
N ARG A 123 11.11 9.24 -8.66
CA ARG A 123 11.74 9.37 -7.34
C ARG A 123 12.98 10.26 -7.33
N THR A 124 13.60 10.49 -8.47
CA THR A 124 14.76 11.38 -8.62
C THR A 124 14.39 12.73 -9.24
N ASN A 125 13.09 13.06 -9.29
CA ASN A 125 12.58 14.33 -9.83
C ASN A 125 12.85 15.52 -8.90
N LEU A 126 13.02 15.27 -7.59
CA LEU A 126 13.36 16.25 -6.56
C LEU A 126 14.33 15.61 -5.55
N ASN A 127 15.06 16.44 -4.82
CA ASN A 127 15.90 15.95 -3.73
C ASN A 127 15.08 15.74 -2.45
N TRP A 128 14.57 14.52 -2.26
CA TRP A 128 13.79 14.13 -1.08
C TRP A 128 14.66 13.75 0.13
N GLU A 129 15.89 13.30 -0.13
CA GLU A 129 16.83 12.79 0.88
C GLU A 129 17.22 13.89 1.87
N ASP A 130 17.58 15.08 1.39
CA ASP A 130 17.96 16.23 2.22
C ASP A 130 16.88 16.68 3.22
N TYR A 131 15.62 16.28 3.00
CA TYR A 131 14.47 16.71 3.79
C TYR A 131 13.79 15.56 4.53
N THR A 132 14.37 14.35 4.50
CA THR A 132 13.84 13.15 5.17
C THR A 132 14.91 12.58 6.10
N GLU A 133 14.66 12.61 7.41
CA GLU A 133 15.64 12.19 8.44
C GLU A 133 16.28 10.82 8.20
N GLU A 134 15.50 9.78 7.94
CA GLU A 134 16.02 8.49 7.48
C GLU A 134 15.61 8.25 6.03
N PHE A 135 16.57 8.25 5.12
CA PHE A 135 16.34 7.99 3.70
C PHE A 135 17.24 6.86 3.20
N SER A 136 16.64 5.86 2.55
CA SER A 136 17.35 4.78 1.88
C SER A 136 16.65 4.43 0.58
N MET A 137 17.33 4.65 -0.53
CA MET A 137 16.82 4.35 -1.86
C MET A 137 17.91 3.76 -2.76
N PRO A 138 18.35 2.51 -2.53
CA PRO A 138 19.21 1.80 -3.47
C PRO A 138 18.63 1.83 -4.88
N ILE A 139 19.48 2.19 -5.84
CA ILE A 139 19.20 2.13 -7.27
C ILE A 139 19.81 0.82 -7.78
N LEU A 140 18.97 -0.10 -8.22
CA LEU A 140 19.44 -1.33 -8.84
C LEU A 140 19.95 -1.03 -10.25
N ILE A 141 21.26 -1.20 -10.45
CA ILE A 141 21.90 -1.22 -11.77
C ILE A 141 22.42 -2.65 -11.97
N GLY A 142 21.79 -3.39 -12.89
CA GLY A 142 22.10 -4.81 -13.14
C GLY A 142 21.67 -5.75 -12.01
N ASP A 143 22.36 -6.89 -11.86
CA ASP A 143 21.98 -7.98 -10.95
C ASP A 143 22.53 -7.83 -9.51
N SER A 144 22.97 -6.64 -9.11
CA SER A 144 23.56 -6.41 -7.78
C SER A 144 22.48 -6.25 -6.70
N VAL A 145 22.07 -7.37 -6.12
CA VAL A 145 21.04 -7.42 -5.08
C VAL A 145 21.69 -7.23 -3.70
N ASN A 146 21.87 -5.98 -3.26
CA ASN A 146 22.13 -5.70 -1.85
C ASN A 146 20.90 -5.09 -1.19
N TRP A 147 20.09 -5.94 -0.56
CA TRP A 147 19.01 -5.51 0.32
C TRP A 147 19.62 -4.96 1.61
N PRO A 148 19.42 -3.68 1.94
CA PRO A 148 19.96 -3.14 3.18
C PRO A 148 19.27 -3.72 4.43
N TYR A 149 18.06 -4.26 4.27
CA TYR A 149 17.23 -4.75 5.38
C TYR A 149 16.46 -6.02 4.98
N SER A 150 16.30 -6.94 5.93
CA SER A 150 15.26 -7.96 5.88
C SER A 150 13.86 -7.34 5.94
N LYS A 151 12.82 -8.11 5.57
CA LYS A 151 11.43 -7.63 5.65
C LYS A 151 11.01 -7.21 7.06
N GLN A 152 11.52 -7.90 8.09
CA GLN A 152 11.22 -7.61 9.49
C GLN A 152 11.91 -6.30 9.91
N GLU A 153 13.22 -6.18 9.66
CA GLU A 153 13.99 -4.95 9.97
C GLU A 153 13.40 -3.72 9.28
N TYR A 154 12.95 -3.89 8.02
CA TYR A 154 12.24 -2.83 7.29
C TYR A 154 10.97 -2.37 8.02
N LEU A 155 10.09 -3.30 8.46
CA LEU A 155 8.87 -2.93 9.18
C LEU A 155 9.17 -2.34 10.56
N ASP A 156 10.20 -2.83 11.25
CA ASP A 156 10.63 -2.30 12.55
C ASP A 156 11.14 -0.86 12.44
N LYS A 157 11.96 -0.58 11.41
CA LYS A 157 12.40 0.79 11.11
C LYS A 157 11.22 1.71 10.81
N ILE A 158 10.28 1.26 9.97
CA ILE A 158 9.06 2.02 9.68
C ILE A 158 8.29 2.30 10.97
N ALA A 159 8.06 1.28 11.81
CA ALA A 159 7.30 1.43 13.05
C ALA A 159 7.93 2.42 14.04
N SER A 160 9.25 2.65 13.98
CA SER A 160 9.95 3.65 14.81
C SER A 160 9.84 5.10 14.32
N SER A 161 9.21 5.35 13.16
CA SER A 161 9.07 6.68 12.56
C SER A 161 7.73 7.35 12.87
N LYS A 162 7.69 8.68 12.97
CA LYS A 162 6.44 9.45 13.11
C LYS A 162 5.75 9.65 11.77
N PHE A 163 6.50 10.03 10.75
CA PHE A 163 6.01 10.29 9.41
C PHE A 163 6.74 9.45 8.37
N GLY A 164 6.05 9.12 7.27
CA GLY A 164 6.59 8.28 6.20
C GLY A 164 6.38 8.89 4.82
N LEU A 165 7.46 9.14 4.09
CA LEU A 165 7.38 9.72 2.75
C LEU A 165 6.82 8.71 1.73
N CYS A 166 5.82 9.14 0.98
CA CYS A 166 5.23 8.35 -0.10
C CYS A 166 5.66 8.93 -1.44
N LEU A 167 6.44 8.16 -2.19
CA LEU A 167 6.78 8.45 -3.58
C LEU A 167 6.10 7.43 -4.49
N PRO A 168 5.72 7.79 -5.73
CA PRO A 168 5.07 6.87 -6.65
C PRO A 168 5.90 5.60 -6.90
N GLY A 169 5.18 4.50 -7.10
CA GLY A 169 5.76 3.20 -7.42
C GLY A 169 5.95 3.00 -8.92
N TYR A 170 5.87 1.73 -9.34
CA TYR A 170 5.71 1.38 -10.75
C TYR A 170 4.30 1.74 -11.26
N GLY A 171 3.29 1.51 -10.42
CA GLY A 171 1.97 2.15 -10.50
C GLY A 171 1.91 3.39 -9.60
N PRO A 172 0.82 4.17 -9.67
CA PRO A 172 0.69 5.42 -8.93
C PRO A 172 0.50 5.25 -7.41
N LYS A 173 0.20 4.04 -6.93
CA LYS A 173 0.18 3.66 -5.50
C LYS A 173 1.35 2.75 -5.12
N CYS A 174 1.82 2.85 -3.89
CA CYS A 174 2.89 2.02 -3.34
C CYS A 174 2.45 1.26 -2.08
N ASN A 175 2.83 -0.02 -1.94
CA ASN A 175 2.48 -0.85 -0.77
C ASN A 175 2.86 -0.20 0.56
N ARG A 176 3.89 0.65 0.53
CA ARG A 176 4.40 1.39 1.68
C ARG A 176 3.36 2.29 2.33
N GLU A 177 2.45 2.88 1.56
CA GLU A 177 1.35 3.69 2.10
C GLU A 177 0.52 2.88 3.10
N ILE A 178 0.24 1.61 2.75
CA ILE A 178 -0.54 0.70 3.58
C ILE A 178 0.24 0.23 4.81
N GLU A 179 1.54 -0.03 4.64
CA GLU A 179 2.45 -0.39 5.74
C GLU A 179 2.57 0.75 6.75
N TYR A 180 2.70 1.99 6.29
CA TYR A 180 2.68 3.17 7.14
C TYR A 180 1.38 3.27 7.93
N MET A 181 0.24 3.21 7.25
CA MET A 181 -1.05 3.36 7.93
C MET A 181 -1.33 2.24 8.93
N GLY A 182 -0.98 0.99 8.60
CA GLY A 182 -1.11 -0.14 9.51
C GLY A 182 -0.24 -0.02 10.77
N LEU A 183 0.98 0.51 10.63
CA LEU A 183 1.92 0.77 11.73
C LEU A 183 1.70 2.13 12.41
N GLY A 184 0.64 2.86 12.07
CA GLY A 184 0.35 4.18 12.64
C GLY A 184 1.40 5.26 12.33
N VAL A 185 2.19 5.08 11.27
CA VAL A 185 3.04 6.13 10.70
C VAL A 185 2.16 7.00 9.82
N VAL A 186 2.24 8.32 10.00
CA VAL A 186 1.43 9.26 9.19
C VAL A 186 2.10 9.48 7.83
N PRO A 187 1.47 9.11 6.71
CA PRO A 187 2.04 9.31 5.38
C PRO A 187 2.24 10.79 5.03
N ILE A 188 3.31 11.08 4.29
CA ILE A 188 3.56 12.34 3.61
C ILE A 188 3.41 12.07 2.10
N ILE A 189 2.31 12.55 1.53
CA ILE A 189 1.93 12.33 0.14
C ILE A 189 2.56 13.40 -0.76
N THR A 190 3.32 12.97 -1.75
CA THR A 190 3.94 13.83 -2.76
C THR A 190 3.12 13.89 -4.05
N PRO A 191 3.43 14.80 -4.99
CA PRO A 191 2.81 14.80 -6.31
C PRO A 191 3.00 13.45 -7.01
N GLY A 192 1.95 12.98 -7.69
CA GLY A 192 1.95 11.72 -8.45
C GLY A 192 1.51 10.48 -7.65
N VAL A 193 1.45 10.55 -6.32
CA VAL A 193 0.87 9.47 -5.50
C VAL A 193 -0.66 9.54 -5.63
N ASP A 194 -1.27 8.44 -6.04
CA ASP A 194 -2.71 8.35 -6.22
C ASP A 194 -3.42 7.87 -4.94
N LEU A 195 -4.45 8.60 -4.53
CA LEU A 195 -5.26 8.28 -3.34
C LEU A 195 -6.68 7.83 -3.71
N THR A 196 -6.87 7.38 -4.95
CA THR A 196 -8.15 6.83 -5.42
C THR A 196 -8.38 5.44 -4.84
N TYR A 197 -9.07 5.39 -3.69
CA TYR A 197 -9.60 4.18 -3.06
C TYR A 197 -11.13 4.23 -3.05
N HIS A 198 -11.79 3.11 -2.75
CA HIS A 198 -13.23 3.16 -2.48
C HIS A 198 -13.55 4.11 -1.32
N GLU A 199 -12.79 4.01 -0.23
CA GLU A 199 -12.85 4.95 0.89
C GLU A 199 -11.54 5.75 0.92
N PRO A 200 -11.46 6.91 0.23
CA PRO A 200 -10.21 7.66 0.15
C PRO A 200 -9.78 8.18 1.52
N PRO A 201 -8.48 8.11 1.88
CA PRO A 201 -7.97 8.80 3.04
C PRO A 201 -8.07 10.33 2.83
N ALA A 202 -8.14 11.07 3.93
CA ALA A 202 -8.31 12.53 3.93
C ALA A 202 -7.07 13.26 4.47
N GLU A 203 -6.69 14.37 3.83
CA GLU A 203 -5.59 15.24 4.26
C GLU A 203 -5.85 15.83 5.66
N GLY A 204 -4.83 15.92 6.49
CA GLY A 204 -4.92 16.40 7.88
C GLY A 204 -5.57 15.42 8.84
N VAL A 205 -6.23 14.37 8.34
CA VAL A 205 -6.84 13.29 9.13
C VAL A 205 -5.99 12.02 9.08
N HIS A 206 -5.54 11.65 7.87
CA HIS A 206 -4.79 10.42 7.63
C HIS A 206 -3.39 10.70 7.10
N TYR A 207 -3.15 11.84 6.43
CA TYR A 207 -1.85 12.13 5.82
C TYR A 207 -1.56 13.62 5.76
N LEU A 208 -0.30 13.97 5.50
CA LEU A 208 0.14 15.30 5.13
C LEU A 208 0.42 15.36 3.62
N LYS A 209 0.09 16.48 2.98
CA LYS A 209 0.45 16.71 1.58
C LYS A 209 1.59 17.70 1.45
N VAL A 210 2.55 17.39 0.59
CA VAL A 210 3.63 18.28 0.17
C VAL A 210 3.67 18.34 -1.35
N SER A 211 4.05 19.49 -1.88
CA SER A 211 4.31 19.70 -3.31
C SER A 211 5.81 19.70 -3.63
N THR A 212 6.65 20.03 -2.64
CA THR A 212 8.12 20.03 -2.75
C THR A 212 8.75 19.42 -1.50
N ALA A 213 9.98 18.90 -1.63
CA ALA A 213 10.71 18.32 -0.50
C ALA A 213 10.94 19.32 0.65
N SER A 214 11.19 20.59 0.32
CA SER A 214 11.41 21.66 1.29
C SER A 214 10.25 21.95 2.24
N GLN A 215 9.04 21.51 1.92
CA GLN A 215 7.87 21.67 2.78
C GLN A 215 7.82 20.64 3.92
N ILE A 216 8.59 19.55 3.84
CA ILE A 216 8.53 18.45 4.82
C ILE A 216 8.83 18.95 6.24
N PRO A 217 9.95 19.66 6.51
CA PRO A 217 10.28 20.08 7.88
C PRO A 217 9.24 21.03 8.49
N GLU A 218 8.71 21.97 7.70
CA GLU A 218 7.67 22.90 8.16
C GLU A 218 6.35 22.15 8.45
N LYS A 219 5.92 21.28 7.54
CA LYS A 219 4.68 20.51 7.69
C LYS A 219 4.72 19.62 8.93
N ILE A 220 5.79 18.86 9.13
CA ILE A 220 5.89 17.95 10.29
C ILE A 220 5.99 18.72 11.61
N SER A 221 6.73 19.84 11.66
CA SER A 221 6.89 20.65 12.88
C SER A 221 5.63 21.43 13.26
N SER A 222 4.74 21.68 12.30
CA SER A 222 3.43 22.31 12.56
C SER A 222 2.42 21.39 13.25
N ILE A 223 2.68 20.08 13.31
CA ILE A 223 1.75 19.10 13.90
C ILE A 223 2.11 18.88 15.37
N ALA A 224 1.19 19.27 16.27
CA ALA A 224 1.33 18.96 17.69
C ALA A 224 1.21 17.45 17.96
N ASP A 225 1.83 16.99 19.05
CA ASP A 225 1.85 15.57 19.42
C ASP A 225 0.46 14.94 19.58
N ASP A 226 -0.51 15.70 20.09
CA ASP A 226 -1.90 15.24 20.24
C ASP A 226 -2.60 15.10 18.87
N GLN A 227 -2.34 16.03 17.95
CA GLN A 227 -2.81 15.98 16.58
C GLN A 227 -2.18 14.80 15.83
N TRP A 228 -0.87 14.61 15.93
CA TRP A 228 -0.19 13.45 15.34
C TRP A 228 -0.78 12.15 15.88
N THR A 229 -1.03 12.07 17.19
CA THR A 229 -1.63 10.89 17.82
C THR A 229 -3.00 10.58 17.23
N LYS A 230 -3.85 11.59 17.05
CA LYS A 230 -5.16 11.45 16.38
C LYS A 230 -5.00 10.97 14.93
N MET A 231 -4.06 11.54 14.17
CA MET A 231 -3.79 11.12 12.79
C MET A 231 -3.31 9.67 12.71
N SER A 232 -2.40 9.27 13.60
CA SER A 232 -1.89 7.89 13.70
C SER A 232 -3.00 6.89 13.99
N LEU A 233 -3.91 7.20 14.92
CA LEU A 233 -5.07 6.36 15.22
C LEU A 233 -6.02 6.27 14.01
N ASN A 234 -6.32 7.39 13.36
CA ASN A 234 -7.14 7.41 12.15
C ASN A 234 -6.53 6.57 11.02
N CYS A 235 -5.19 6.61 10.85
CA CYS A 235 -4.50 5.76 9.89
C CYS A 235 -4.74 4.28 10.17
N ARG A 236 -4.58 3.87 11.43
CA ARG A 236 -4.75 2.47 11.84
C ARG A 236 -6.19 2.01 11.68
N ASP A 237 -7.15 2.86 12.01
CA ASP A 237 -8.57 2.54 11.86
C ASP A 237 -9.01 2.51 10.39
N TRP A 238 -8.43 3.38 9.55
CA TRP A 238 -8.59 3.28 8.10
C TRP A 238 -8.01 1.98 7.55
N TYR A 239 -6.77 1.62 7.96
CA TYR A 239 -6.12 0.36 7.57
C TYR A 239 -6.98 -0.86 7.97
N LYS A 240 -7.48 -0.90 9.22
CA LYS A 240 -8.33 -2.01 9.70
C LYS A 240 -9.57 -2.21 8.84
N ARG A 241 -10.21 -1.13 8.40
CA ARG A 241 -11.46 -1.17 7.62
C ARG A 241 -11.23 -1.45 6.13
N ASN A 242 -10.07 -1.06 5.59
CA ASN A 242 -9.83 -1.07 4.14
C ASN A 242 -8.79 -2.10 3.68
N CYS A 243 -7.82 -2.46 4.53
CA CYS A 243 -6.60 -3.17 4.11
C CYS A 243 -6.29 -4.42 4.95
N ALA A 244 -6.60 -4.42 6.24
CA ALA A 244 -6.45 -5.59 7.09
C ALA A 244 -7.31 -6.76 6.57
N PRO A 245 -6.95 -8.03 6.83
CA PRO A 245 -7.62 -9.19 6.22
C PRO A 245 -9.16 -9.16 6.33
N GLU A 246 -9.70 -8.88 7.51
CA GLU A 246 -11.15 -8.83 7.71
C GLU A 246 -11.80 -7.62 7.02
N GLY A 247 -11.29 -6.41 7.24
CA GLY A 247 -11.88 -5.20 6.65
C GLY A 247 -11.82 -5.18 5.14
N SER A 248 -10.66 -5.55 4.57
CA SER A 248 -10.49 -5.66 3.12
C SER A 248 -11.44 -6.67 2.49
N PHE A 249 -11.67 -7.83 3.12
CA PHE A 249 -12.65 -8.81 2.67
C PHE A 249 -14.08 -8.26 2.75
N ASN A 250 -14.46 -7.68 3.90
CA ASN A 250 -15.79 -7.15 4.12
C ASN A 250 -16.14 -6.02 3.14
N LEU A 251 -15.18 -5.13 2.88
CA LEU A 251 -15.34 -4.08 1.88
C LEU A 251 -15.45 -4.69 0.47
N THR A 252 -14.62 -5.66 0.13
CA THR A 252 -14.73 -6.37 -1.17
C THR A 252 -16.11 -6.99 -1.35
N LYS A 253 -16.62 -7.70 -0.33
CA LYS A 253 -17.95 -8.31 -0.33
C LYS A 253 -19.06 -7.28 -0.57
N LYS A 254 -18.98 -6.11 0.09
CA LYS A 254 -19.92 -4.99 -0.10
C LYS A 254 -19.86 -4.41 -1.52
N LEU A 255 -18.68 -4.37 -2.14
CA LEU A 255 -18.52 -3.79 -3.47
C LEU A 255 -18.99 -4.69 -4.60
N ILE A 256 -18.91 -6.01 -4.39
CA ILE A 256 -19.35 -7.00 -5.39
C ILE A 256 -20.84 -7.30 -5.32
N SER A 257 -21.48 -7.17 -4.15
CA SER A 257 -22.95 -7.15 -4.04
C SER A 257 -23.56 -6.02 -4.86
#